data_AF-A0A3S1D1Y7-F1
#
_entry.id   AF-A0A3S1D1Y7-F1
#
_cell.length_a   1.000
_cell.length_b   1.000
_cell.length_c   1.000
_cell.angle_alpha   90.00
_cell.angle_beta   90.00
_cell.angle_gamma   90.00
#
_symmetry.space_group_name_H-M   'P 1'
#
loop_
_entity.id
_entity.type
_entity.pdbx_description
1 polymer ?
#
loop_
_entity_poly.entity_id
_entity_poly.type
_entity_poly.pdbx_seq_one_letter_code
_entity_poly.pdbx_strand_id
1 'polypeptide(L)'
;MPRTPLFPPNGVRAEIIQGEVGSCYLLTSLDLALNVVEGGRDLARQRFIEYPDGSIGIKIPRNRHSSHLDPAVIGSRYILDKRDPNFDEWIIPKAEVDRIDSDSRVPKRGVSSSNCLAVKLLERLSTYYYVKPPRVAGIGESILAHNHMGRGERYLDTAPGFVATLMGMHTDKLFGDHDMVSRSNNFNSNIQKLIHLKQINPNSPVYIEMNYGQPDAFGRIHSAHALRVDKITPHPSIPGEYEFHLVNPWDNSPTKIEKFTIAELKRRSAWFSHFSMTPTHALVTNLLCQCDVELGKRAHTNRHLMNALLMVSYYNHPIDHWM
;
A
#
# COMPACT_ATOMS: atom_id res chain seq x y z
N MET A 1 -11.13 22.76 -16.02
CA MET A 1 -11.69 22.24 -14.76
C MET A 1 -10.76 22.64 -13.62
N PRO A 2 -11.24 22.89 -12.41
CA PRO A 2 -10.36 23.08 -11.25
C PRO A 2 -9.46 21.84 -11.07
N ARG A 3 -8.21 22.06 -10.64
CA ARG A 3 -7.25 21.00 -10.34
C ARG A 3 -7.82 20.10 -9.23
N THR A 4 -7.61 18.79 -9.33
CA THR A 4 -7.91 17.84 -8.25
C THR A 4 -7.12 18.25 -7.01
N PRO A 5 -7.72 18.32 -5.81
CA PRO A 5 -6.99 18.65 -4.60
C PRO A 5 -5.93 17.58 -4.29
N LEU A 6 -4.83 17.97 -3.64
CA LEU A 6 -3.78 17.04 -3.18
C LEU A 6 -4.36 15.87 -2.40
N PHE A 7 -5.29 16.17 -1.49
CA PHE A 7 -6.03 15.19 -0.70
C PHE A 7 -7.51 15.61 -0.63
N PRO A 8 -8.43 14.64 -0.53
CA PRO A 8 -9.83 14.96 -0.27
C PRO A 8 -10.01 15.62 1.11
N PRO A 9 -11.15 16.29 1.34
CA PRO A 9 -11.50 16.85 2.64
C PRO A 9 -11.47 15.81 3.78
N ASN A 10 -11.34 16.28 5.02
CA ASN A 10 -11.43 15.41 6.19
C ASN A 10 -12.76 14.65 6.21
N GLY A 11 -12.71 13.36 6.56
CA GLY A 11 -13.87 12.47 6.55
C GLY A 11 -14.27 11.95 5.16
N VAL A 12 -13.74 12.51 4.07
CA VAL A 12 -13.99 12.02 2.70
C VAL A 12 -12.90 11.01 2.31
N ARG A 13 -13.28 9.87 1.72
CA ARG A 13 -12.33 8.84 1.28
C ARG A 13 -11.50 9.32 0.09
N ALA A 14 -10.23 8.90 0.00
CA ALA A 14 -9.47 8.95 -1.24
C ALA A 14 -9.99 7.87 -2.19
N GLU A 15 -10.67 8.30 -3.24
CA GLU A 15 -11.23 7.42 -4.27
C GLU A 15 -10.16 7.11 -5.32
N ILE A 16 -10.08 5.85 -5.75
CA ILE A 16 -9.09 5.36 -6.68
C ILE A 16 -9.80 4.44 -7.68
N ILE A 17 -9.68 4.78 -8.96
CA ILE A 17 -10.09 3.92 -10.07
C ILE A 17 -8.85 3.64 -10.91
N GLN A 18 -8.29 2.44 -10.79
CA GLN A 18 -7.14 2.01 -11.59
C GLN A 18 -7.51 1.83 -13.06
N GLY A 19 -6.63 2.26 -13.95
CA GLY A 19 -6.71 2.03 -15.39
C GLY A 19 -5.92 0.79 -15.84
N GLU A 20 -5.60 0.70 -17.12
CA GLU A 20 -5.00 -0.48 -17.74
C GLU A 20 -3.49 -0.55 -17.54
N VAL A 21 -3.06 -0.76 -16.29
CA VAL A 21 -1.65 -0.95 -15.93
C VAL A 21 -1.49 -1.80 -14.67
N GLY A 22 -0.35 -2.48 -14.50
CA GLY A 22 0.00 -3.32 -13.35
C GLY A 22 0.36 -2.57 -12.05
N SER A 23 -0.28 -1.43 -11.75
CA SER A 23 -0.03 -0.63 -10.54
C SER A 23 -0.90 -1.04 -9.34
N CYS A 24 -1.65 -2.15 -9.42
CA CYS A 24 -2.57 -2.58 -8.35
C CYS A 24 -1.88 -2.69 -6.98
N TYR A 25 -0.66 -3.25 -6.92
CA TYR A 25 0.10 -3.34 -5.66
C TYR A 25 0.33 -1.97 -5.00
N LEU A 26 0.59 -0.94 -5.82
CA LEU A 26 0.81 0.42 -5.36
C LEU A 26 -0.52 1.03 -4.91
N LEU A 27 -1.53 0.95 -5.76
CA LEU A 27 -2.83 1.59 -5.52
C LEU A 27 -3.56 0.98 -4.33
N THR A 28 -3.48 -0.33 -4.12
CA THR A 28 -3.96 -0.99 -2.90
C THR A 28 -3.22 -0.51 -1.66
N SER A 29 -1.89 -0.36 -1.75
CA SER A 29 -1.08 0.12 -0.62
C SER A 29 -1.37 1.60 -0.30
N LEU A 30 -1.63 2.42 -1.32
CA LEU A 30 -2.07 3.81 -1.14
C LEU A 30 -3.50 3.89 -0.58
N ASP A 31 -4.42 3.01 -1.01
CA ASP A 31 -5.75 2.90 -0.40
C ASP A 31 -5.64 2.59 1.11
N LEU A 32 -4.79 1.63 1.47
CA LEU A 32 -4.51 1.30 2.87
C LEU A 32 -3.94 2.50 3.64
N ALA A 33 -2.88 3.13 3.12
CA ALA A 33 -2.21 4.25 3.78
C ALA A 33 -3.13 5.47 3.95
N LEU A 34 -3.95 5.79 2.95
CA LEU A 34 -4.74 7.02 2.91
C LEU A 34 -6.14 6.87 3.53
N ASN A 35 -6.68 5.66 3.58
CA ASN A 35 -8.06 5.44 4.01
C ASN A 35 -8.21 4.53 5.24
N VAL A 36 -7.20 3.75 5.62
CA VAL A 36 -7.35 2.72 6.67
C VAL A 36 -6.34 2.84 7.79
N VAL A 37 -5.06 3.07 7.49
CA VAL A 37 -4.03 3.27 8.53
C VAL A 37 -4.36 4.52 9.33
N GLU A 38 -4.57 4.38 10.65
CA GLU A 38 -4.81 5.51 11.53
C GLU A 38 -3.61 6.49 11.48
N GLY A 39 -3.89 7.77 11.23
CA GLY A 39 -2.85 8.80 11.04
C GLY A 39 -2.10 8.73 9.70
N GLY A 40 -2.35 7.72 8.87
CA GLY A 40 -1.61 7.53 7.61
C GLY A 40 -1.82 8.63 6.59
N ARG A 41 -3.05 9.16 6.47
CA ARG A 41 -3.34 10.32 5.61
C ARG A 41 -2.66 11.59 6.10
N ASP A 42 -2.61 11.82 7.41
CA ASP A 42 -1.98 13.02 7.96
C ASP A 42 -0.47 12.96 7.80
N LEU A 43 0.14 11.78 7.98
CA LEU A 43 1.53 11.55 7.60
C LEU A 43 1.77 11.87 6.13
N ALA A 44 0.92 11.37 5.22
CA ALA A 44 1.03 11.66 3.80
C ALA A 44 0.93 13.18 3.54
N ARG A 45 -0.06 13.88 4.12
CA ARG A 45 -0.22 15.34 3.97
C ARG A 45 1.01 16.13 4.37
N GLN A 46 1.67 15.76 5.48
CA GLN A 46 2.90 16.42 5.93
C GLN A 46 4.07 16.29 4.95
N ARG A 47 3.99 15.36 3.99
CA ARG A 47 5.02 15.18 2.95
C ARG A 47 4.78 16.00 1.69
N PHE A 48 3.60 16.58 1.52
CA PHE A 48 3.27 17.36 0.33
C PHE A 48 3.21 18.85 0.66
N ILE A 49 3.77 19.66 -0.22
CA ILE A 49 3.76 21.12 -0.13
C ILE A 49 3.26 21.66 -1.48
N GLU A 50 2.22 22.48 -1.47
CA GLU A 50 1.82 23.24 -2.66
C GLU A 50 2.43 24.63 -2.57
N TYR A 51 3.25 24.97 -3.56
CA TYR A 51 3.95 26.25 -3.63
C TYR A 51 3.08 27.32 -4.30
N PRO A 52 3.35 28.63 -4.07
CA PRO A 52 2.56 29.73 -4.67
C PRO A 52 2.53 29.74 -6.20
N ASP A 53 3.58 29.22 -6.85
CA ASP A 53 3.66 29.09 -8.31
C ASP A 53 2.85 27.89 -8.85
N GLY A 54 2.19 27.14 -7.97
CA GLY A 54 1.39 25.95 -8.27
C GLY A 54 2.22 24.70 -8.53
N SER A 55 3.54 24.73 -8.32
CA SER A 55 4.37 23.52 -8.23
C SER A 55 4.10 22.77 -6.92
N ILE A 56 4.45 21.48 -6.91
CA ILE A 56 4.22 20.60 -5.76
C ILE A 56 5.54 20.00 -5.31
N GLY A 57 5.89 20.19 -4.03
CA GLY A 57 6.96 19.51 -3.33
C GLY A 57 6.45 18.20 -2.70
N ILE A 58 7.23 17.13 -2.81
CA ILE A 58 6.94 15.83 -2.19
C ILE A 58 8.20 15.30 -1.50
N LYS A 59 8.13 15.08 -0.19
CA LYS A 59 9.23 14.53 0.61
C LYS A 59 9.06 13.04 0.81
N ILE A 60 9.83 12.23 0.09
CA ILE A 60 9.87 10.77 0.26
C ILE A 60 11.00 10.44 1.23
N PRO A 61 10.75 9.69 2.34
CA PRO A 61 11.81 9.30 3.26
C PRO A 61 12.88 8.51 2.53
N ARG A 62 14.15 8.85 2.79
CA ARG A 62 15.26 8.09 2.26
C ARG A 62 15.21 6.67 2.78
N ASN A 63 15.45 5.76 1.86
CA ASN A 63 15.48 4.34 2.12
C ASN A 63 16.44 3.69 1.13
N ARG A 64 16.65 2.38 1.24
CA ARG A 64 17.51 1.62 0.31
C ARG A 64 17.15 1.75 -1.18
N HIS A 65 15.94 2.21 -1.54
CA HIS A 65 15.59 2.49 -2.93
C HIS A 65 16.10 3.83 -3.44
N SER A 66 16.43 4.78 -2.55
CA SER A 66 16.95 6.10 -2.90
C SER A 66 18.28 6.04 -3.67
N SER A 67 19.07 4.97 -3.47
CA SER A 67 20.32 4.74 -4.21
C SER A 67 20.10 4.36 -5.68
N HIS A 68 18.88 3.99 -6.07
CA HIS A 68 18.53 3.65 -7.45
C HIS A 68 17.96 4.82 -8.26
N LEU A 69 17.80 5.98 -7.61
CA LEU A 69 17.38 7.21 -8.29
C LEU A 69 18.47 7.67 -9.26
N ASP A 70 18.17 7.60 -10.55
CA ASP A 70 19.07 8.02 -11.63
C ASP A 70 18.62 9.37 -12.23
N PRO A 71 19.37 10.46 -12.01
CA PRO A 71 19.06 11.77 -12.61
C PRO A 71 18.94 11.75 -14.13
N ALA A 72 19.66 10.87 -14.84
CA ALA A 72 19.57 10.75 -16.28
C ALA A 72 18.22 10.19 -16.75
N VAL A 73 17.62 9.29 -15.95
CA VAL A 73 16.29 8.72 -16.23
C VAL A 73 15.18 9.68 -15.81
N ILE A 74 15.35 10.37 -14.67
CA ILE A 74 14.41 11.40 -14.19
C ILE A 74 14.28 12.54 -15.21
N GLY A 75 15.41 12.93 -15.80
CA GLY A 75 15.49 14.02 -16.76
C GLY A 75 15.10 15.37 -16.16
N SER A 76 14.78 16.35 -17.02
CA SER A 76 14.46 17.72 -16.61
C SER A 76 13.02 17.95 -16.15
N ARG A 77 12.20 16.89 -16.04
CA ARG A 77 10.76 17.02 -15.71
C ARG A 77 10.50 17.26 -14.23
N TYR A 78 11.40 16.77 -13.39
CA TYR A 78 11.32 16.91 -11.94
C TYR A 78 12.65 17.45 -11.45
N ILE A 79 12.60 18.21 -10.36
CA ILE A 79 13.80 18.56 -9.61
C ILE A 79 13.87 17.59 -8.44
N LEU A 80 14.98 16.86 -8.33
CA LEU A 80 15.27 15.99 -7.20
C LEU A 80 16.29 16.68 -6.30
N ASP A 81 15.82 17.21 -5.17
CA ASP A 81 16.65 17.83 -4.15
C ASP A 81 17.02 16.79 -3.07
N LYS A 82 18.34 16.60 -2.91
CA LYS A 82 18.95 15.65 -1.97
C LYS A 82 19.73 16.35 -0.85
N ARG A 83 19.44 17.62 -0.56
CA ARG A 83 20.11 18.35 0.54
C ARG A 83 19.73 17.85 1.92
N ASP A 84 18.48 17.48 2.13
CA ASP A 84 18.04 16.87 3.41
C ASP A 84 18.56 15.42 3.49
N PRO A 85 19.33 15.04 4.53
CA PRO A 85 19.84 13.68 4.66
C PRO A 85 18.75 12.63 4.87
N ASN A 86 17.54 13.02 5.30
CA ASN A 86 16.45 12.11 5.63
C ASN A 86 15.42 11.97 4.51
N PHE A 87 15.42 12.87 3.53
CA PHE A 87 14.40 12.89 2.47
C PHE A 87 15.02 13.02 1.07
N ASP A 88 14.35 12.40 0.12
CA ASP A 88 14.40 12.75 -1.28
C ASP A 88 13.24 13.73 -1.54
N GLU A 89 13.56 15.00 -1.80
CA GLU A 89 12.56 16.01 -2.07
C GLU A 89 12.36 16.18 -3.58
N TRP A 90 11.16 15.87 -4.04
CA TRP A 90 10.74 16.01 -5.43
C TRP A 90 9.97 17.31 -5.59
N ILE A 91 10.42 18.19 -6.48
CA ILE A 91 9.67 19.36 -6.90
C ILE A 91 9.13 19.11 -8.30
N ILE A 92 7.80 19.10 -8.42
CA ILE A 92 7.06 18.86 -9.65
C ILE A 92 6.54 20.22 -10.15
N PRO A 93 7.06 20.73 -11.30
CA PRO A 93 6.60 22.00 -11.85
C PRO A 93 5.10 22.01 -12.12
N LYS A 94 4.45 23.18 -11.98
CA LYS A 94 3.01 23.36 -12.20
C LYS A 94 2.49 22.71 -13.49
N ALA A 95 3.21 22.92 -14.59
CA ALA A 95 2.84 22.38 -15.89
C ALA A 95 2.79 20.84 -15.90
N GLU A 96 3.73 20.18 -15.21
CA GLU A 96 3.77 18.73 -15.09
C GLU A 96 2.69 18.21 -14.13
N VAL A 97 2.42 18.93 -13.04
CA VAL A 97 1.27 18.64 -12.15
C VAL A 97 -0.04 18.65 -12.93
N ASP A 98 -0.32 19.73 -13.66
CA ASP A 98 -1.55 19.89 -14.44
C ASP A 98 -1.66 18.81 -15.52
N ARG A 99 -0.53 18.46 -16.14
CA ARG A 99 -0.46 17.38 -17.14
C ARG A 99 -0.73 16.00 -16.52
N ILE A 100 -0.23 15.71 -15.31
CA ILE A 100 -0.52 14.46 -14.61
C ILE A 100 -1.99 14.41 -14.20
N ASP A 101 -2.53 15.52 -13.70
CA ASP A 101 -3.92 15.57 -13.22
C ASP A 101 -4.93 15.40 -14.37
N SER A 102 -4.64 16.01 -15.52
CA SER A 102 -5.45 15.97 -16.74
C SER A 102 -5.17 14.77 -17.66
N ASP A 103 -4.24 13.87 -17.31
CA ASP A 103 -3.88 12.71 -18.14
C ASP A 103 -5.09 11.77 -18.27
N SER A 104 -5.86 12.02 -19.33
CA SER A 104 -7.13 11.40 -19.66
C SER A 104 -7.02 10.49 -20.88
N ARG A 105 -5.77 10.14 -21.27
CA ARG A 105 -5.48 9.34 -22.46
C ARG A 105 -6.30 8.06 -22.47
N VAL A 106 -6.72 7.65 -23.66
CA VAL A 106 -7.41 6.38 -23.91
C VAL A 106 -6.46 5.43 -24.64
N PRO A 107 -6.29 4.17 -24.19
CA PRO A 107 -6.84 3.61 -22.95
C PRO A 107 -6.32 4.37 -21.73
N LYS A 108 -7.16 4.49 -20.69
CA LYS A 108 -6.77 5.17 -19.44
C LYS A 108 -5.63 4.37 -18.80
N ARG A 109 -4.41 4.86 -18.94
CA ARG A 109 -3.20 4.27 -18.34
C ARG A 109 -3.01 4.87 -16.95
N GLY A 110 -2.58 4.06 -15.98
CA GLY A 110 -2.36 4.54 -14.60
C GLY A 110 -3.65 4.75 -13.83
N VAL A 111 -3.67 5.70 -12.90
CA VAL A 111 -4.88 6.12 -12.18
C VAL A 111 -5.86 6.79 -13.14
N SER A 112 -6.93 6.09 -13.47
CA SER A 112 -7.93 6.51 -14.46
C SER A 112 -8.86 7.62 -13.94
N SER A 113 -9.05 7.66 -12.61
CA SER A 113 -9.77 8.68 -11.87
C SER A 113 -9.39 8.61 -10.39
N SER A 114 -9.27 9.76 -9.75
CA SER A 114 -9.11 9.87 -8.29
C SER A 114 -9.45 11.30 -7.86
N ASN A 115 -10.07 11.43 -6.68
CA ASN A 115 -10.28 12.71 -6.00
C ASN A 115 -9.05 13.16 -5.16
N CYS A 116 -7.92 12.46 -5.32
CA CYS A 116 -6.69 12.64 -4.54
C CYS A 116 -5.49 12.75 -5.49
N LEU A 117 -5.04 13.96 -5.78
CA LEU A 117 -3.91 14.20 -6.70
C LEU A 117 -2.61 13.54 -6.20
N ALA A 118 -2.43 13.42 -4.88
CA ALA A 118 -1.28 12.71 -4.29
C ALA A 118 -1.14 11.27 -4.83
N VAL A 119 -2.26 10.55 -5.05
CA VAL A 119 -2.24 9.18 -5.61
C VAL A 119 -1.67 9.18 -7.03
N LYS A 120 -2.10 10.12 -7.88
CA LYS A 120 -1.60 10.25 -9.26
C LYS A 120 -0.11 10.60 -9.30
N LEU A 121 0.35 11.48 -8.41
CA LEU A 121 1.75 11.88 -8.34
C LEU A 121 2.64 10.73 -7.85
N LEU A 122 2.23 10.03 -6.79
CA LEU A 122 2.97 8.89 -6.23
C LEU A 122 3.04 7.70 -7.20
N GLU A 123 2.00 7.47 -8.02
CA GLU A 123 2.07 6.50 -9.12
C GLU A 123 3.27 6.75 -10.01
N ARG A 124 3.42 8.00 -10.50
CA ARG A 124 4.55 8.37 -11.37
C ARG A 124 5.89 8.23 -10.65
N LEU A 125 6.00 8.83 -9.46
CA LEU A 125 7.27 8.93 -8.76
C LEU A 125 7.80 7.56 -8.31
N SER A 126 6.93 6.65 -7.90
CA SER A 126 7.33 5.35 -7.38
C SER A 126 8.22 4.55 -8.35
N THR A 127 8.03 4.72 -9.66
CA THR A 127 8.79 3.95 -10.67
C THR A 127 10.25 4.36 -10.81
N TYR A 128 10.61 5.58 -10.40
CA TYR A 128 12.01 6.00 -10.34
C TYR A 128 12.78 5.32 -9.20
N TYR A 129 12.08 4.80 -8.19
CA TYR A 129 12.67 4.06 -7.08
C TYR A 129 12.91 2.57 -7.38
N TYR A 130 12.62 2.12 -8.60
CA TYR A 130 12.87 0.73 -8.96
C TYR A 130 14.36 0.39 -9.00
N VAL A 131 14.70 -0.85 -8.65
CA VAL A 131 16.09 -1.36 -8.68
C VAL A 131 16.69 -1.23 -10.08
N LYS A 132 15.87 -1.54 -11.10
CA LYS A 132 16.17 -1.30 -12.52
C LYS A 132 15.14 -0.29 -13.04
N PRO A 133 15.39 1.02 -12.93
CA PRO A 133 14.45 2.02 -13.42
C PRO A 133 14.29 1.87 -14.95
N PRO A 134 13.14 2.31 -15.51
CA PRO A 134 12.92 2.25 -16.95
C PRO A 134 14.06 2.96 -17.71
N ARG A 135 14.63 2.30 -18.72
CA ARG A 135 15.82 2.76 -19.46
C ARG A 135 15.57 3.93 -20.42
N VAL A 136 14.35 4.44 -20.50
CA VAL A 136 13.95 5.47 -21.45
C VAL A 136 13.28 6.63 -20.70
N ALA A 137 13.55 7.85 -21.16
CA ALA A 137 13.05 9.09 -20.60
C ALA A 137 11.69 9.46 -21.21
N GLY A 138 10.58 9.05 -20.60
CA GLY A 138 9.25 9.19 -21.22
C GLY A 138 8.07 9.27 -20.25
N ILE A 139 7.10 10.13 -20.57
CA ILE A 139 5.93 10.40 -19.70
C ILE A 139 5.04 9.17 -19.55
N GLY A 140 4.83 8.44 -20.66
CA GLY A 140 4.07 7.20 -20.66
C GLY A 140 4.85 6.03 -20.06
N GLU A 141 6.17 6.13 -19.97
CA GLU A 141 7.06 5.04 -19.57
C GLU A 141 7.08 4.84 -18.06
N SER A 142 6.96 5.92 -17.26
CA SER A 142 6.79 5.79 -15.80
C SER A 142 5.56 4.96 -15.44
N ILE A 143 4.39 5.23 -16.03
CA ILE A 143 3.22 4.37 -15.80
C ILE A 143 3.49 2.95 -16.31
N LEU A 144 3.94 2.81 -17.56
CA LEU A 144 4.13 1.48 -18.15
C LEU A 144 5.19 0.66 -17.42
N ALA A 145 6.10 1.27 -16.66
CA ALA A 145 7.07 0.56 -15.85
C ALA A 145 6.42 -0.31 -14.77
N HIS A 146 5.17 0.00 -14.36
CA HIS A 146 4.40 -0.89 -13.49
C HIS A 146 4.04 -2.24 -14.14
N ASN A 147 4.09 -2.36 -15.48
CA ASN A 147 3.84 -3.63 -16.18
C ASN A 147 5.06 -4.57 -16.19
N HIS A 148 6.26 -4.09 -15.84
CA HIS A 148 7.44 -4.95 -15.79
C HIS A 148 7.30 -5.99 -14.68
N MET A 149 7.33 -7.27 -15.05
CA MET A 149 7.13 -8.39 -14.12
C MET A 149 8.48 -8.98 -13.69
N GLY A 150 8.93 -8.67 -12.48
CA GLY A 150 10.13 -9.30 -11.90
C GLY A 150 10.38 -8.88 -10.44
N ARG A 151 10.45 -9.86 -9.53
CA ARG A 151 10.96 -9.66 -8.15
C ARG A 151 12.48 -9.43 -8.25
N GLY A 152 13.01 -8.40 -7.60
CA GLY A 152 14.40 -7.96 -7.77
C GLY A 152 14.65 -7.02 -8.96
N GLU A 153 13.67 -6.84 -9.85
CA GLU A 153 13.74 -5.82 -10.92
C GLU A 153 13.04 -4.52 -10.51
N ARG A 154 11.91 -4.63 -9.80
CA ARG A 154 11.15 -3.47 -9.30
C ARG A 154 11.50 -3.10 -7.87
N TYR A 155 11.58 -4.07 -6.96
CA TYR A 155 11.81 -3.80 -5.55
C TYR A 155 12.69 -4.88 -4.90
N LEU A 156 13.35 -4.52 -3.80
CA LEU A 156 14.33 -5.35 -3.10
C LEU A 156 13.64 -6.40 -2.19
N ASP A 157 12.46 -6.10 -1.64
CA ASP A 157 11.68 -7.05 -0.82
C ASP A 157 10.33 -7.42 -1.47
N THR A 158 9.22 -6.97 -0.87
CA THR A 158 7.85 -7.19 -1.29
C THR A 158 7.25 -5.90 -1.82
N ALA A 159 6.26 -6.02 -2.69
CA ALA A 159 5.51 -4.90 -3.22
C ALA A 159 4.92 -3.97 -2.12
N PRO A 160 4.20 -4.47 -1.10
CA PRO A 160 3.68 -3.62 -0.04
C PRO A 160 4.79 -3.02 0.84
N GLY A 161 5.88 -3.76 1.10
CA GLY A 161 7.01 -3.24 1.86
C GLY A 161 7.72 -2.08 1.15
N PHE A 162 7.93 -2.21 -0.17
CA PHE A 162 8.41 -1.12 -1.01
C PHE A 162 7.54 0.12 -0.90
N VAL A 163 6.23 0.00 -1.09
CA VAL A 163 5.32 1.16 -1.02
C VAL A 163 5.27 1.74 0.39
N ALA A 164 5.25 0.91 1.43
CA ALA A 164 5.29 1.37 2.81
C ALA A 164 6.52 2.23 3.08
N THR A 165 7.72 1.82 2.62
CA THR A 165 8.94 2.63 2.78
C THR A 165 8.85 3.99 2.07
N LEU A 166 8.27 4.05 0.87
CA LEU A 166 8.04 5.32 0.17
C LEU A 166 7.09 6.25 0.94
N MET A 167 6.15 5.68 1.70
CA MET A 167 5.19 6.41 2.52
C MET A 167 5.69 6.72 3.94
N GLY A 168 6.89 6.25 4.32
CA GLY A 168 7.39 6.34 5.69
C GLY A 168 6.59 5.49 6.68
N MET A 169 6.07 4.37 6.21
CA MET A 169 5.31 3.38 6.96
C MET A 169 6.05 2.04 7.00
N HIS A 170 5.51 1.09 7.74
CA HIS A 170 6.06 -0.25 7.89
C HIS A 170 5.05 -1.31 7.48
N THR A 171 5.52 -2.32 6.76
CA THR A 171 4.84 -3.62 6.70
C THR A 171 5.45 -4.56 7.72
N ASP A 172 4.61 -5.22 8.50
CA ASP A 172 5.09 -6.17 9.51
C ASP A 172 5.29 -7.59 8.95
N LYS A 173 5.88 -8.44 9.79
CA LYS A 173 6.03 -9.89 9.56
C LYS A 173 4.95 -10.71 10.28
N LEU A 174 3.77 -10.16 10.55
CA LEU A 174 2.71 -10.86 11.31
C LEU A 174 2.35 -12.22 10.67
N PHE A 175 2.39 -12.27 9.34
CA PHE A 175 2.10 -13.43 8.53
C PHE A 175 3.35 -14.21 8.08
N GLY A 176 4.47 -14.02 8.78
CA GLY A 176 5.75 -14.69 8.52
C GLY A 176 6.55 -14.08 7.37
N ASP A 177 7.66 -14.73 7.04
CA ASP A 177 8.52 -14.29 5.95
C ASP A 177 7.85 -14.50 4.58
N HIS A 178 8.11 -13.55 3.68
CA HIS A 178 7.45 -13.48 2.39
C HIS A 178 8.19 -14.24 1.28
N ASP A 179 8.98 -15.26 1.62
CA ASP A 179 9.50 -16.19 0.61
C ASP A 179 8.37 -17.12 0.11
N MET A 180 8.51 -17.65 -1.11
CA MET A 180 7.43 -18.43 -1.74
C MET A 180 7.12 -19.73 -0.99
N VAL A 181 8.11 -20.36 -0.37
CA VAL A 181 7.96 -21.64 0.34
C VAL A 181 7.19 -21.42 1.65
N SER A 182 7.57 -20.38 2.40
CA SER A 182 6.91 -19.97 3.64
C SER A 182 5.45 -19.55 3.40
N ARG A 183 5.15 -18.88 2.28
CA ARG A 183 3.77 -18.49 1.93
C ARG A 183 2.83 -19.68 1.80
N SER A 184 3.24 -20.72 1.07
CA SER A 184 2.41 -21.90 0.84
C SER A 184 2.28 -22.79 2.07
N ASN A 185 3.36 -22.98 2.82
CA ASN A 185 3.38 -23.89 3.98
C ASN A 185 2.61 -23.33 5.19
N ASN A 186 2.51 -22.00 5.31
CA ASN A 186 1.91 -21.35 6.49
C ASN A 186 0.52 -20.77 6.24
N PHE A 187 -0.12 -21.00 5.08
CA PHE A 187 -1.42 -20.40 4.73
C PHE A 187 -2.47 -20.60 5.84
N ASN A 188 -2.64 -21.84 6.32
CA ASN A 188 -3.65 -22.15 7.33
C ASN A 188 -3.38 -21.43 8.67
N SER A 189 -2.12 -21.23 9.06
CA SER A 189 -1.80 -20.45 10.28
C SER A 189 -2.05 -18.96 10.06
N ASN A 190 -1.61 -18.44 8.90
CA ASN A 190 -1.73 -17.03 8.55
C ASN A 190 -3.18 -16.58 8.40
N ILE A 191 -4.04 -17.41 7.81
CA ILE A 191 -5.47 -17.07 7.67
C ILE A 191 -6.15 -16.97 9.03
N GLN A 192 -5.80 -17.84 9.99
CA GLN A 192 -6.34 -17.79 11.36
C GLN A 192 -5.85 -16.55 12.11
N LYS A 193 -4.56 -16.21 11.97
CA LYS A 193 -4.03 -14.94 12.50
C LYS A 193 -4.75 -13.73 11.91
N LEU A 194 -5.05 -13.74 10.61
CA LEU A 194 -5.75 -12.65 9.95
C LEU A 194 -7.21 -12.54 10.44
N ILE A 195 -7.92 -13.66 10.58
CA ILE A 195 -9.27 -13.70 11.17
C ILE A 195 -9.22 -13.11 12.59
N HIS A 196 -8.29 -13.56 13.42
CA HIS A 196 -8.12 -13.07 14.78
C HIS A 196 -7.81 -11.57 14.81
N LEU A 197 -6.86 -11.10 13.97
CA LEU A 197 -6.53 -9.67 13.82
C LEU A 197 -7.77 -8.83 13.51
N LYS A 198 -8.60 -9.26 12.56
CA LYS A 198 -9.84 -8.54 12.19
C LYS A 198 -10.93 -8.64 13.26
N GLN A 199 -10.90 -9.66 14.12
CA GLN A 199 -11.80 -9.75 15.27
C GLN A 199 -11.40 -8.78 16.38
N ILE A 200 -10.09 -8.60 16.64
CA ILE A 200 -9.60 -7.67 17.67
C ILE A 200 -9.58 -6.22 17.20
N ASN A 201 -9.34 -6.00 15.91
CA ASN A 201 -9.35 -4.69 15.27
C ASN A 201 -9.94 -4.82 13.85
N PRO A 202 -11.25 -4.58 13.68
CA PRO A 202 -11.92 -4.64 12.38
C PRO A 202 -11.31 -3.72 11.31
N ASN A 203 -10.72 -2.60 11.75
CA ASN A 203 -10.10 -1.60 10.89
C ASN A 203 -8.62 -1.88 10.58
N SER A 204 -8.10 -3.07 10.95
CA SER A 204 -6.69 -3.39 10.68
C SER A 204 -6.36 -3.27 9.19
N PRO A 205 -5.31 -2.51 8.81
CA PRO A 205 -4.94 -2.25 7.44
C PRO A 205 -4.18 -3.45 6.84
N VAL A 206 -4.91 -4.34 6.19
CA VAL A 206 -4.35 -5.58 5.61
C VAL A 206 -4.38 -5.54 4.08
N TYR A 207 -3.20 -5.71 3.49
CA TYR A 207 -2.96 -5.99 2.08
C TYR A 207 -3.08 -7.49 1.83
N ILE A 208 -3.72 -7.86 0.72
CA ILE A 208 -3.74 -9.22 0.20
C ILE A 208 -3.29 -9.20 -1.26
N GLU A 209 -2.46 -10.17 -1.64
CA GLU A 209 -2.14 -10.44 -3.03
C GLU A 209 -2.32 -11.91 -3.33
N MET A 210 -2.86 -12.20 -4.51
CA MET A 210 -3.20 -13.55 -4.93
C MET A 210 -3.19 -13.68 -6.45
N ASN A 211 -3.22 -14.91 -6.94
CA ASN A 211 -3.49 -15.19 -8.35
C ASN A 211 -4.97 -14.90 -8.64
N TYR A 212 -5.22 -13.91 -9.48
CA TYR A 212 -6.55 -13.32 -9.62
C TYR A 212 -7.26 -13.70 -10.92
N GLY A 213 -6.51 -14.07 -11.96
CA GLY A 213 -7.05 -14.41 -13.27
C GLY A 213 -8.04 -15.57 -13.30
N GLN A 214 -8.46 -15.94 -14.49
CA GLN A 214 -9.23 -17.18 -14.69
C GLN A 214 -8.29 -18.40 -14.71
N PRO A 215 -8.78 -19.58 -14.29
CA PRO A 215 -8.03 -20.81 -14.47
C PRO A 215 -7.74 -21.05 -15.96
N ASP A 216 -6.52 -21.45 -16.27
CA ASP A 216 -6.15 -21.93 -17.61
C ASP A 216 -6.70 -23.34 -17.87
N ALA A 217 -6.37 -23.91 -19.05
CA ALA A 217 -6.78 -25.26 -19.43
C ALA A 217 -6.30 -26.37 -18.47
N PHE A 218 -5.32 -26.07 -17.60
CA PHE A 218 -4.78 -26.97 -16.58
C PHE A 218 -5.29 -26.63 -15.16
N GLY A 219 -6.27 -25.71 -15.05
CA GLY A 219 -6.83 -25.26 -13.79
C GLY A 219 -5.91 -24.31 -12.99
N ARG A 220 -4.79 -23.87 -13.55
CA ARG A 220 -3.86 -22.94 -12.88
C ARG A 220 -4.35 -21.52 -13.02
N ILE A 221 -4.34 -20.79 -11.91
CA ILE A 221 -4.74 -19.39 -11.88
C ILE A 221 -3.48 -18.52 -11.97
N HIS A 222 -3.48 -17.59 -12.92
CA HIS A 222 -2.34 -16.69 -13.19
C HIS A 222 -2.68 -15.24 -12.82
N SER A 223 -1.72 -14.35 -13.07
CA SER A 223 -1.81 -12.90 -12.88
C SER A 223 -1.98 -12.49 -11.42
N ALA A 224 -0.87 -12.11 -10.79
CA ALA A 224 -0.87 -11.57 -9.45
C ALA A 224 -1.66 -10.25 -9.40
N HIS A 225 -2.57 -10.11 -8.44
CA HIS A 225 -3.33 -8.90 -8.20
C HIS A 225 -3.41 -8.60 -6.71
N ALA A 226 -3.41 -7.31 -6.38
CA ALA A 226 -3.46 -6.81 -5.03
C ALA A 226 -4.84 -6.24 -4.70
N LEU A 227 -5.33 -6.54 -3.50
CA LEU A 227 -6.57 -6.01 -2.95
C LEU A 227 -6.36 -5.64 -1.48
N ARG A 228 -7.27 -4.84 -0.94
CA ARG A 228 -7.35 -4.57 0.50
C ARG A 228 -8.37 -5.51 1.14
N VAL A 229 -8.06 -6.05 2.32
CA VAL A 229 -9.05 -6.75 3.14
C VAL A 229 -9.89 -5.73 3.89
N ASP A 230 -11.17 -5.62 3.53
CA ASP A 230 -12.13 -4.72 4.19
C ASP A 230 -12.57 -5.31 5.52
N LYS A 231 -13.30 -6.42 5.46
CA LYS A 231 -13.80 -7.15 6.62
C LYS A 231 -13.78 -8.65 6.38
N ILE A 232 -13.87 -9.39 7.48
CA ILE A 232 -14.03 -10.84 7.48
C ILE A 232 -15.25 -11.14 8.34
N THR A 233 -16.21 -11.87 7.78
CA THR A 233 -17.44 -12.23 8.48
C THR A 233 -17.62 -13.74 8.49
N PRO A 234 -18.22 -14.33 9.53
CA PRO A 234 -18.60 -15.74 9.50
C PRO A 234 -19.43 -16.05 8.26
N HIS A 235 -19.21 -17.23 7.67
CA HIS A 235 -19.98 -17.67 6.53
C HIS A 235 -21.44 -17.89 6.95
N PRO A 236 -22.43 -17.32 6.24
CA PRO A 236 -23.82 -17.30 6.69
C PRO A 236 -24.46 -18.68 6.82
N SER A 237 -23.93 -19.68 6.11
CA SER A 237 -24.53 -21.02 5.99
C SER A 237 -23.59 -22.17 6.38
N ILE A 238 -22.33 -21.89 6.73
CA ILE A 238 -21.34 -22.94 7.03
C ILE A 238 -20.64 -22.59 8.35
N PRO A 239 -20.97 -23.28 9.46
CA PRO A 239 -20.35 -23.04 10.75
C PRO A 239 -18.82 -23.19 10.69
N GLY A 240 -18.10 -22.22 11.26
CA GLY A 240 -16.63 -22.23 11.32
C GLY A 240 -15.92 -21.73 10.05
N GLU A 241 -16.64 -21.49 8.96
CA GLU A 241 -16.09 -20.86 7.75
C GLU A 241 -16.24 -19.34 7.79
N TYR A 242 -15.46 -18.65 6.95
CA TYR A 242 -15.44 -17.19 6.84
C TYR A 242 -15.51 -16.71 5.39
N GLU A 243 -16.19 -15.59 5.19
CA GLU A 243 -16.21 -14.82 3.95
C GLU A 243 -15.31 -13.58 4.08
N PHE A 244 -14.41 -13.42 3.13
CA PHE A 244 -13.46 -12.31 3.04
C PHE A 244 -14.01 -11.27 2.06
N HIS A 245 -14.23 -10.06 2.55
CA HIS A 245 -14.67 -8.93 1.75
C HIS A 245 -13.44 -8.12 1.34
N LEU A 246 -13.15 -8.11 0.04
CA LEU A 246 -11.98 -7.48 -0.53
C LEU A 246 -12.36 -6.25 -1.36
N VAL A 247 -11.51 -5.23 -1.32
CA VAL A 247 -11.68 -3.98 -2.08
C VAL A 247 -10.60 -3.92 -3.15
N ASN A 248 -11.04 -3.81 -4.40
CA ASN A 248 -10.17 -3.84 -5.56
C ASN A 248 -9.76 -2.42 -5.97
N PRO A 249 -8.48 -2.12 -6.24
CA PRO A 249 -8.06 -0.80 -6.71
C PRO A 249 -8.59 -0.43 -8.11
N TRP A 250 -9.17 -1.36 -8.87
CA TRP A 250 -9.94 -1.05 -10.08
C TRP A 250 -11.08 -0.08 -9.80
N ASP A 251 -11.72 -0.19 -8.63
CA ASP A 251 -12.67 0.75 -8.10
C ASP A 251 -12.75 0.52 -6.59
N ASN A 252 -12.08 1.39 -5.81
CA ASN A 252 -12.00 1.21 -4.36
C ASN A 252 -13.27 1.64 -3.60
N SER A 253 -14.37 1.93 -4.31
CA SER A 253 -15.64 2.33 -3.72
C SER A 253 -16.23 1.23 -2.82
N PRO A 254 -16.96 1.60 -1.76
CA PRO A 254 -17.55 0.64 -0.83
C PRO A 254 -18.66 -0.23 -1.46
N THR A 255 -19.11 0.09 -2.68
CA THR A 255 -20.14 -0.66 -3.41
C THR A 255 -19.56 -1.76 -4.30
N LYS A 256 -18.23 -1.81 -4.49
CA LYS A 256 -17.53 -2.77 -5.36
C LYS A 256 -16.72 -3.80 -4.57
N ILE A 257 -17.35 -4.36 -3.54
CA ILE A 257 -16.74 -5.37 -2.68
C ILE A 257 -16.81 -6.74 -3.35
N GLU A 258 -15.66 -7.41 -3.40
CA GLU A 258 -15.55 -8.79 -3.84
C GLU A 258 -15.52 -9.74 -2.64
N LYS A 259 -16.05 -10.95 -2.82
CA LYS A 259 -16.21 -11.93 -1.74
C LYS A 259 -15.43 -13.19 -2.08
N PHE A 260 -14.64 -13.67 -1.13
CA PHE A 260 -13.83 -14.88 -1.26
C PHE A 260 -13.98 -15.79 -0.03
N THR A 261 -13.98 -17.11 -0.25
CA THR A 261 -13.91 -18.10 0.83
C THR A 261 -12.47 -18.44 1.17
N ILE A 262 -12.22 -19.04 2.34
CA ILE A 262 -10.88 -19.54 2.72
C ILE A 262 -10.34 -20.52 1.66
N ALA A 263 -11.19 -21.43 1.17
CA ALA A 263 -10.82 -22.41 0.15
C ALA A 263 -10.38 -21.73 -1.16
N GLU A 264 -11.08 -20.67 -1.57
CA GLU A 264 -10.72 -19.92 -2.77
C GLU A 264 -9.40 -19.16 -2.59
N LEU A 265 -9.22 -18.48 -1.46
CA LEU A 265 -7.96 -17.78 -1.15
C LEU A 265 -6.77 -18.75 -1.13
N LYS A 266 -6.96 -19.95 -0.59
CA LYS A 266 -5.94 -21.01 -0.61
C LYS A 266 -5.60 -21.43 -2.04
N ARG A 267 -6.62 -21.70 -2.86
CA ARG A 267 -6.46 -22.10 -4.27
C ARG A 267 -5.74 -21.02 -5.09
N ARG A 268 -5.99 -19.75 -4.78
CA ARG A 268 -5.36 -18.58 -5.41
C ARG A 268 -3.98 -18.24 -4.85
N SER A 269 -3.45 -19.06 -3.94
CA SER A 269 -2.15 -18.85 -3.27
C SER A 269 -2.05 -17.46 -2.62
N ALA A 270 -3.14 -17.03 -1.97
CA ALA A 270 -3.19 -15.71 -1.36
C ALA A 270 -2.17 -15.58 -0.22
N TRP A 271 -1.58 -14.39 -0.11
CA TRP A 271 -0.70 -14.02 0.99
C TRP A 271 -1.02 -12.60 1.46
N PHE A 272 -0.59 -12.28 2.69
CA PHE A 272 -1.05 -11.10 3.41
C PHE A 272 0.13 -10.28 3.94
N SER A 273 -0.10 -8.98 4.09
CA SER A 273 0.80 -8.06 4.77
C SER A 273 -0.03 -7.07 5.58
N HIS A 274 0.39 -6.76 6.80
CA HIS A 274 -0.26 -5.74 7.61
C HIS A 274 0.58 -4.45 7.62
N PHE A 275 -0.09 -3.31 7.45
CA PHE A 275 0.52 -1.99 7.44
C PHE A 275 0.50 -1.39 8.85
N SER A 276 1.52 -0.63 9.19
CA SER A 276 1.63 0.04 10.48
C SER A 276 2.40 1.33 10.35
N MET A 277 2.14 2.26 11.27
CA MET A 277 2.85 3.54 11.30
C MET A 277 4.31 3.38 11.72
N THR A 278 4.61 2.41 12.61
CA THR A 278 5.95 2.20 13.16
C THR A 278 6.23 0.71 13.41
N PRO A 279 7.51 0.29 13.52
CA PRO A 279 7.86 -1.08 13.91
C PRO A 279 7.31 -1.45 15.30
N THR A 280 7.24 -0.49 16.22
CA THR A 280 6.66 -0.68 17.55
C THR A 280 5.17 -0.98 17.48
N HIS A 281 4.42 -0.30 16.60
CA HIS A 281 3.01 -0.59 16.39
C HIS A 281 2.78 -2.01 15.84
N ALA A 282 3.62 -2.43 14.89
CA ALA A 282 3.64 -3.79 14.39
C ALA A 282 3.90 -4.83 15.51
N LEU A 283 4.90 -4.59 16.36
CA LEU A 283 5.22 -5.47 17.49
C LEU A 283 4.04 -5.61 18.45
N VAL A 284 3.45 -4.50 18.88
CA VAL A 284 2.29 -4.50 19.78
C VAL A 284 1.11 -5.23 19.16
N THR A 285 0.83 -5.00 17.88
CA THR A 285 -0.25 -5.70 17.17
C THR A 285 -0.01 -7.20 17.14
N ASN A 286 1.22 -7.65 16.88
CA ASN A 286 1.57 -9.07 16.91
C ASN A 286 1.39 -9.69 18.30
N LEU A 287 1.75 -8.97 19.37
CA LEU A 287 1.51 -9.44 20.76
C LEU A 287 0.02 -9.53 21.07
N LEU A 288 -0.78 -8.54 20.66
CA LEU A 288 -2.23 -8.56 20.86
C LEU A 288 -2.90 -9.69 20.09
N CYS A 289 -2.37 -10.07 18.92
CA CYS A 289 -2.84 -11.23 18.15
C CYS A 289 -2.54 -12.59 18.82
N GLN A 290 -1.74 -12.63 19.88
CA GLN A 290 -1.49 -13.83 20.69
C GLN A 290 -2.39 -13.89 21.93
N CYS A 291 -3.10 -12.80 22.22
CA CYS A 291 -4.00 -12.71 23.35
C CYS A 291 -5.39 -13.27 23.01
N ASP A 292 -6.27 -13.37 24.01
CA ASP A 292 -7.68 -13.63 23.73
C ASP A 292 -8.32 -12.45 22.97
N VAL A 293 -9.40 -12.75 22.24
CA VAL A 293 -10.08 -11.77 21.39
C VAL A 293 -10.61 -10.58 22.18
N GLU A 294 -11.10 -10.77 23.39
CA GLU A 294 -11.71 -9.70 24.18
C GLU A 294 -10.66 -8.75 24.76
N LEU A 295 -9.51 -9.28 25.20
CA LEU A 295 -8.35 -8.49 25.62
C LEU A 295 -7.81 -7.67 24.45
N GLY A 296 -7.62 -8.30 23.29
CA GLY A 296 -7.17 -7.63 22.08
C GLY A 296 -8.12 -6.49 21.66
N LYS A 297 -9.43 -6.75 21.65
CA LYS A 297 -10.45 -5.72 21.38
C LYS A 297 -10.37 -4.57 22.38
N ARG A 298 -10.25 -4.85 23.68
CA ARG A 298 -10.13 -3.82 24.73
C ARG A 298 -8.90 -2.94 24.53
N ALA A 299 -7.76 -3.52 24.15
CA ALA A 299 -6.55 -2.77 23.85
C ALA A 299 -6.75 -1.83 22.65
N HIS A 300 -7.34 -2.31 21.54
CA HIS A 300 -7.56 -1.51 20.34
C HIS A 300 -8.64 -0.42 20.50
N THR A 301 -9.65 -0.66 21.33
CA THR A 301 -10.73 0.31 21.60
C THR A 301 -10.37 1.35 22.64
N ASN A 302 -9.41 1.07 23.52
CA ASN A 302 -8.92 2.00 24.53
C ASN A 302 -7.62 2.69 24.07
N ARG A 303 -7.75 3.91 23.53
CA ARG A 303 -6.62 4.70 23.01
C ARG A 303 -5.53 4.96 24.05
N HIS A 304 -5.89 5.18 25.32
CA HIS A 304 -4.89 5.41 26.38
C HIS A 304 -4.08 4.16 26.66
N LEU A 305 -4.73 2.99 26.71
CA LEU A 305 -4.06 1.72 26.88
C LEU A 305 -3.16 1.40 25.67
N MET A 306 -3.66 1.57 24.44
CA MET A 306 -2.86 1.38 23.24
C MET A 306 -1.62 2.28 23.24
N ASN A 307 -1.78 3.57 23.54
CA ASN A 307 -0.66 4.50 23.64
C ASN A 307 0.35 4.07 24.72
N ALA A 308 -0.12 3.60 25.89
CA ALA A 308 0.76 3.10 26.93
C ALA A 308 1.54 1.85 26.48
N LEU A 309 0.88 0.90 25.81
CA LEU A 309 1.52 -0.29 25.25
C LEU A 309 2.59 0.06 24.21
N LEU A 310 2.30 1.02 23.32
CA LEU A 310 3.26 1.53 22.35
C LEU A 310 4.47 2.18 23.02
N MET A 311 4.24 3.02 24.04
CA MET A 311 5.30 3.69 24.78
C MET A 311 6.21 2.70 25.52
N VAL A 312 5.64 1.74 26.25
CA VAL A 312 6.40 0.71 26.98
C VAL A 312 7.22 -0.15 26.00
N SER A 313 6.61 -0.52 24.88
CA SER A 313 7.29 -1.33 23.86
C SER A 313 8.44 -0.57 23.19
N TYR A 314 8.27 0.73 22.95
CA TYR A 314 9.32 1.59 22.41
C TYR A 314 10.56 1.64 23.32
N TYR A 315 10.38 1.79 24.63
CA TYR A 315 11.50 1.86 25.57
C TYR A 315 12.21 0.53 25.79
N ASN A 316 11.48 -0.59 25.75
CA ASN A 316 12.05 -1.92 25.98
C ASN A 316 12.69 -2.52 24.72
N HIS A 317 12.23 -2.09 23.55
CA HIS A 317 12.76 -2.49 22.26
C HIS A 317 12.91 -1.25 21.38
N PRO A 318 13.93 -0.41 21.62
CA PRO A 318 14.28 0.65 20.69
C PRO A 318 14.70 -0.04 19.39
N ILE A 319 13.76 -0.18 18.47
CA ILE A 319 14.05 -0.61 17.11
C ILE A 319 14.64 0.64 16.46
N ASP A 320 15.90 0.55 16.02
CA ASP A 320 16.56 1.63 15.28
C ASP A 320 15.62 2.10 14.17
N HIS A 321 15.03 3.27 14.39
CA HIS A 321 14.31 3.97 13.34
C HIS A 321 15.40 4.38 12.35
N TRP A 322 15.23 4.04 11.07
CA TRP A 322 16.11 4.39 9.96
C TRP A 322 17.28 3.43 9.69
N MET A 323 16.96 2.22 9.22
CA MET A 323 17.75 1.50 8.20
C MET A 323 16.83 1.10 7.05
#